data_AF-A0A8S3SPY3-F1
#
_entry.id   AF-A0A8S3SPY3-F1
#
_cell.length_a   1.000
_cell.length_b   1.000
_cell.length_c   1.000
_cell.angle_alpha   90.00
_cell.angle_beta   90.00
_cell.angle_gamma   90.00
#
_symmetry.space_group_name_H-M   'P 1'
#
loop_
_entity.id
_entity.type
_entity.pdbx_description
1 polymer ?
#
loop_
_entity_poly.entity_id
_entity_poly.type
_entity_poly.pdbx_seq_one_letter_code
_entity_poly.pdbx_strand_id
1 'polypeptide(L)'
;MKQSLCDLLVNINQIKKDREANIDMIKNKRKHIIEEVTHMRKQINQHLDKLQYDLMNKLDKVENECCEKIQSLVSSLNDIYNAISQCNIEIENMKKYASDIQMCLGMREIQKKIILNEKCVHSLIENKEIMNVVIEYVVDGTLPDFLTDIKLFGSIAVTSSP
;
A
#
# COMPACT_ATOMS: atom_id res chain seq x y z
N MET A 1 58.20 -36.41 45.32
CA MET A 1 56.95 -37.15 45.04
C MET A 1 55.72 -36.47 45.67
N LYS A 2 55.69 -36.22 46.99
CA LYS A 2 54.56 -35.57 47.68
C LYS A 2 54.27 -34.13 47.21
N GLN A 3 55.31 -33.31 46.99
CA GLN A 3 55.18 -31.95 46.45
C GLN A 3 54.52 -31.95 45.07
N SER A 4 55.02 -32.80 44.16
CA SER A 4 54.50 -32.94 42.79
C SER A 4 53.04 -33.40 42.74
N LEU A 5 52.60 -34.25 43.68
CA LEU A 5 51.19 -34.63 43.85
C LEU A 5 50.31 -33.46 44.34
N CYS A 6 50.82 -32.64 45.26
CA CYS A 6 50.11 -31.43 45.71
C CYS A 6 49.96 -30.42 44.57
N ASP A 7 51.01 -30.20 43.78
CA ASP A 7 50.97 -29.28 42.62
C ASP A 7 49.99 -29.78 41.55
N LEU A 8 49.95 -31.10 41.31
CA LEU A 8 48.96 -31.74 40.43
C LEU A 8 47.52 -31.51 40.90
N LEU A 9 47.24 -31.68 42.20
CA LEU A 9 45.91 -31.43 42.77
C LEU A 9 45.48 -29.97 42.65
N VAL A 10 46.42 -29.03 42.87
CA VAL A 10 46.15 -27.60 42.68
C VAL A 10 45.82 -27.29 41.22
N ASN A 11 46.61 -27.83 40.29
CA ASN A 11 46.37 -27.65 38.85
C ASN A 11 45.04 -28.26 38.40
N ILE A 12 44.68 -29.45 38.87
CA ILE A 12 43.38 -30.09 38.56
C ILE A 12 42.22 -29.23 39.08
N ASN A 13 42.33 -28.71 40.31
CA ASN A 13 41.30 -27.84 40.89
C ASN A 13 41.16 -26.52 40.13
N GLN A 14 42.28 -25.94 39.66
CA GLN A 14 42.24 -24.74 38.83
C GLN A 14 41.57 -25.02 37.47
N ILE A 15 41.98 -26.09 36.79
CA ILE A 15 41.35 -26.52 35.52
C ILE A 15 39.85 -26.74 35.71
N LYS A 16 39.42 -27.37 36.81
CA LYS A 16 38.01 -27.60 37.09
C LYS A 16 37.23 -26.28 37.23
N LYS A 17 37.78 -25.31 37.99
CA LYS A 17 37.19 -23.98 38.13
C LYS A 17 37.09 -23.25 36.79
N ASP A 18 38.14 -23.29 35.98
CA ASP A 18 38.16 -22.65 34.66
C ASP A 18 37.12 -23.27 33.73
N ARG A 19 36.95 -24.60 33.78
CA ARG A 19 35.92 -25.30 32.99
C ARG A 19 34.50 -24.99 33.46
N GLU A 20 34.27 -24.91 34.76
CA GLU A 20 32.97 -24.48 35.33
C GLU A 20 32.63 -23.04 34.90
N ALA A 21 33.59 -22.11 34.99
CA ALA A 21 33.42 -20.74 34.54
C ALA A 21 33.13 -20.64 33.03
N ASN A 22 33.81 -21.43 32.20
CA ASN A 22 33.55 -21.50 30.77
C ASN A 22 32.13 -22.02 30.46
N ILE A 23 31.67 -23.04 31.18
CA ILE A 23 30.30 -23.58 31.04
C ILE A 23 29.27 -22.48 31.34
N ASP A 24 29.47 -21.72 32.41
CA ASP A 24 28.55 -20.64 32.78
C ASP A 24 28.60 -19.48 31.77
N MET A 25 29.79 -19.13 31.27
CA MET A 25 29.92 -18.14 30.20
C MET A 25 29.18 -18.59 28.93
N ILE A 26 29.30 -19.86 28.53
CA ILE A 26 28.60 -20.43 27.38
C ILE A 26 27.08 -20.37 27.58
N LYS A 27 26.56 -20.73 28.77
CA LYS A 27 25.13 -20.64 29.08
C LYS A 27 24.61 -19.21 28.98
N ASN A 28 25.36 -18.25 29.52
CA ASN A 28 25.01 -16.83 29.46
C ASN A 28 25.04 -16.30 28.02
N LYS A 29 26.05 -16.66 27.23
CA LYS A 29 26.12 -16.29 25.81
C LYS A 29 24.99 -16.91 24.99
N ARG A 30 24.63 -18.17 25.24
CA ARG A 30 23.46 -18.81 24.63
C ARG A 30 22.18 -18.02 24.91
N LYS A 31 21.96 -17.64 26.17
CA LYS A 31 20.77 -16.85 26.56
C LYS A 31 20.74 -15.52 25.83
N HIS A 32 21.87 -14.81 25.78
CA HIS A 32 21.98 -13.53 25.11
C HIS A 32 21.71 -13.63 23.60
N ILE A 33 22.28 -14.63 22.92
CA ILE A 33 22.02 -14.87 21.49
C ILE A 33 20.52 -15.13 21.24
N ILE A 34 19.85 -15.89 22.10
CA ILE A 34 18.40 -16.14 21.98
C ILE A 34 17.61 -14.84 22.11
N GLU A 35 17.98 -13.99 23.07
CA GLU A 35 17.33 -12.69 23.28
C GLU A 35 17.52 -11.76 22.07
N GLU A 36 18.74 -11.64 21.56
CA GLU A 36 19.05 -10.81 20.40
C GLU A 36 18.32 -11.28 19.13
N VAL A 37 18.34 -12.58 18.85
CA VAL A 37 17.61 -13.16 17.71
C VAL A 37 16.11 -12.92 17.82
N THR A 38 15.55 -13.04 19.02
CA THR A 38 14.12 -12.79 19.26
C THR A 38 13.80 -11.31 19.07
N HIS A 39 14.66 -10.42 19.55
CA HIS A 39 14.49 -8.98 19.41
C HIS A 39 14.53 -8.53 17.94
N MET A 40 15.53 -8.99 17.18
CA MET A 40 15.66 -8.69 15.75
C MET A 40 14.45 -9.18 14.96
N ARG A 41 13.98 -10.42 15.22
CA ARG A 41 12.76 -10.95 14.57
C ARG A 41 11.55 -10.05 14.83
N LYS A 42 11.39 -9.56 16.07
CA LYS A 42 10.30 -8.65 16.41
C LYS A 42 10.40 -7.34 15.64
N GLN A 43 11.58 -6.75 15.54
CA GLN A 43 11.79 -5.51 14.79
C GLN A 43 11.50 -5.67 13.30
N ILE A 44 11.98 -6.75 12.68
CA ILE A 44 11.71 -7.08 11.26
C ILE A 44 10.21 -7.19 11.02
N ASN A 45 9.49 -7.96 11.85
CA ASN A 45 8.05 -8.12 11.71
C ASN A 45 7.31 -6.79 11.89
N GLN A 46 7.69 -6.00 12.91
CA GLN A 46 7.09 -4.68 13.12
C GLN A 46 7.28 -3.74 11.93
N HIS A 47 8.45 -3.81 11.27
CA HIS A 47 8.72 -3.01 10.08
C HIS A 47 7.88 -3.47 8.89
N LEU A 48 7.75 -4.79 8.68
CA LEU A 48 6.89 -5.38 7.65
C LEU A 48 5.42 -5.03 7.86
N ASP A 49 4.91 -5.17 9.09
CA ASP A 49 3.53 -4.83 9.43
C ASP A 49 3.24 -3.35 9.17
N LYS A 50 4.19 -2.47 9.55
CA LYS A 50 4.06 -1.03 9.29
C LYS A 50 4.09 -0.72 7.78
N LEU A 51 5.00 -1.33 7.04
CA LEU A 51 5.09 -1.16 5.59
C LEU A 51 3.80 -1.62 4.90
N GLN A 52 3.27 -2.77 5.30
CA GLN A 52 1.99 -3.27 4.80
C GLN A 52 0.86 -2.28 5.10
N TYR A 53 0.77 -1.79 6.34
CA TYR A 53 -0.24 -0.82 6.74
C TYR A 53 -0.16 0.48 5.92
N ASP A 54 1.05 1.02 5.76
CA ASP A 54 1.29 2.25 4.99
C ASP A 54 0.93 2.08 3.51
N LEU A 55 1.23 0.91 2.91
CA LEU A 55 0.86 0.60 1.53
C LEU A 55 -0.65 0.43 1.36
N MET A 56 -1.32 -0.26 2.28
CA MET A 56 -2.78 -0.40 2.24
C MET A 56 -3.49 0.95 2.37
N ASN A 57 -3.05 1.80 3.29
CA ASN A 57 -3.62 3.15 3.42
C ASN A 57 -3.44 4.00 2.16
N LYS A 58 -2.29 3.90 1.49
CA LYS A 58 -2.06 4.60 0.22
C LYS A 58 -2.98 4.06 -0.87
N LEU A 59 -3.14 2.74 -0.94
CA LEU A 59 -4.04 2.08 -1.88
C LEU A 59 -5.49 2.52 -1.65
N ASP A 60 -5.98 2.46 -0.42
CA ASP A 60 -7.32 2.88 -0.04
C ASP A 60 -7.57 4.36 -0.40
N LYS A 61 -6.56 5.22 -0.19
CA LYS A 61 -6.67 6.63 -0.56
C LYS A 61 -6.82 6.81 -2.07
N VAL A 62 -5.98 6.14 -2.85
CA VAL A 62 -6.05 6.19 -4.33
C VAL A 62 -7.38 5.61 -4.83
N GLU A 63 -7.83 4.50 -4.25
CA GLU A 63 -9.12 3.89 -4.57
C GLU A 63 -10.27 4.86 -4.30
N ASN A 64 -10.31 5.48 -3.12
CA ASN A 64 -11.36 6.44 -2.76
C ASN A 64 -11.35 7.65 -3.70
N GLU A 65 -10.19 8.25 -3.97
CA GLU A 65 -10.07 9.38 -4.90
C GLU A 65 -10.55 9.02 -6.32
N CYS A 66 -10.27 7.78 -6.77
CA CYS A 66 -10.75 7.31 -8.06
C CYS A 66 -12.26 7.06 -8.05
N CYS A 67 -12.79 6.43 -7.01
CA CYS A 67 -14.21 6.18 -6.83
C CYS A 67 -15.02 7.48 -6.81
N GLU A 68 -14.57 8.50 -6.08
CA GLU A 68 -15.22 9.82 -6.03
C GLU A 68 -15.26 10.48 -7.41
N LYS A 69 -14.15 10.44 -8.16
CA LYS A 69 -14.09 10.97 -9.53
C LYS A 69 -15.04 10.22 -10.46
N ILE A 70 -15.05 8.90 -10.41
CA ILE A 70 -15.95 8.06 -11.22
C ILE A 70 -17.41 8.37 -10.89
N GLN A 71 -17.76 8.46 -9.60
CA GLN A 71 -19.12 8.80 -9.19
C GLN A 71 -19.53 10.19 -9.68
N SER A 72 -18.65 11.19 -9.57
CA SER A 72 -18.91 12.53 -10.10
C SER A 72 -19.16 12.51 -11.61
N LEU A 73 -18.36 11.76 -12.37
CA LEU A 73 -18.53 11.62 -13.82
C LEU A 73 -19.86 10.94 -14.17
N VAL A 74 -20.20 9.86 -13.46
CA VAL A 74 -21.49 9.16 -13.63
C VAL A 74 -22.65 10.10 -13.35
N SER A 75 -22.58 10.91 -12.30
CA SER A 75 -23.60 11.92 -11.99
C SER A 75 -23.75 12.95 -13.10
N SER A 76 -22.64 13.52 -13.60
CA SER A 76 -22.67 14.49 -14.71
C SER A 76 -23.26 13.89 -15.99
N LEU A 77 -22.91 12.65 -16.33
CA LEU A 77 -23.48 11.95 -17.48
C LEU A 77 -24.99 11.70 -17.30
N ASN A 78 -25.43 11.37 -16.09
CA ASN A 78 -26.84 11.18 -15.78
C ASN A 78 -27.65 12.49 -15.91
N ASP A 79 -27.08 13.62 -15.50
CA ASP A 79 -27.70 14.94 -15.67
C ASP A 79 -27.85 15.30 -17.15
N ILE A 80 -26.81 15.05 -17.95
CA ILE A 80 -26.86 15.23 -19.41
C ILE A 80 -27.93 14.32 -20.03
N TYR A 81 -27.97 13.05 -19.64
CA TYR A 81 -28.98 12.10 -20.09
C TYR A 81 -30.40 12.59 -19.79
N ASN A 82 -30.65 13.05 -18.56
CA ASN A 82 -31.95 13.57 -18.15
C ASN A 82 -32.32 14.83 -18.94
N ALA A 83 -31.38 15.74 -19.19
CA ALA A 83 -31.61 16.93 -19.99
C ALA A 83 -31.99 16.59 -21.46
N ILE A 84 -31.33 15.60 -22.06
CA ILE A 84 -31.65 15.12 -23.40
C ILE A 84 -33.03 14.42 -23.43
N SER A 85 -33.32 13.59 -22.41
CA SER A 85 -34.61 12.94 -22.26
C SER A 85 -35.75 13.95 -22.17
N GLN A 86 -35.56 15.01 -21.40
CA GLN A 86 -36.54 16.11 -21.29
C GLN A 86 -36.74 16.83 -22.62
N CYS A 87 -35.67 17.08 -23.38
CA CYS A 87 -35.78 17.64 -24.73
C CYS A 87 -36.62 16.75 -25.66
N ASN A 88 -36.47 15.42 -25.58
CA ASN A 88 -37.29 14.49 -26.35
C ASN A 88 -38.78 14.57 -25.97
N ILE A 89 -39.08 14.69 -24.68
CA ILE A 89 -40.46 14.88 -24.20
C ILE A 89 -41.04 16.21 -24.72
N GLU A 90 -40.25 17.29 -24.68
CA GLU A 90 -40.64 18.61 -25.22
C GLU A 90 -40.95 18.52 -26.73
N ILE A 91 -40.13 17.82 -27.52
CA ILE A 91 -40.36 17.59 -28.96
C ILE A 91 -41.69 16.85 -29.19
N GLU A 92 -41.93 15.76 -28.46
CA GLU A 92 -43.15 14.96 -28.63
C GLU A 92 -44.42 15.73 -28.24
N ASN A 93 -44.34 16.59 -27.23
CA ASN A 93 -45.44 17.46 -26.84
C ASN A 93 -45.71 18.53 -27.90
N MET A 94 -44.65 19.16 -28.45
CA MET A 94 -44.81 20.15 -29.52
C MET A 94 -45.45 19.55 -30.76
N LYS A 95 -45.03 18.35 -31.17
CA LYS A 95 -45.63 17.64 -32.31
C LYS A 95 -47.14 17.44 -32.19
N LYS A 96 -47.65 17.29 -30.96
CA LYS A 96 -49.07 17.00 -30.69
C LYS A 96 -49.92 18.26 -30.51
N TYR A 97 -49.35 19.31 -29.93
CA TYR A 97 -50.14 20.40 -29.36
C TYR A 97 -49.69 21.82 -29.76
N ALA A 98 -48.51 21.98 -30.38
CA ALA A 98 -47.99 23.30 -30.71
C ALA A 98 -48.45 23.78 -32.09
N SER A 99 -48.67 25.08 -32.23
CA SER A 99 -48.76 25.73 -33.55
C SER A 99 -47.40 25.76 -34.26
N ASP A 100 -47.40 25.94 -35.58
CA ASP A 100 -46.17 25.99 -36.38
C ASP A 100 -45.14 27.01 -35.87
N ILE A 101 -45.60 28.18 -35.41
CA ILE A 101 -44.74 29.23 -34.84
C ILE A 101 -44.14 28.76 -33.50
N GLN A 102 -44.94 28.16 -32.62
CA GLN A 102 -44.47 27.63 -31.34
C GLN A 102 -43.49 26.47 -31.56
N MET A 103 -43.74 25.61 -32.54
CA MET A 103 -42.84 24.52 -32.92
C MET A 103 -41.51 25.06 -33.44
N CYS A 104 -41.52 26.07 -34.32
CA CYS A 104 -40.29 26.71 -34.82
C CYS A 104 -39.44 27.31 -33.70
N LEU A 105 -40.06 28.01 -32.74
CA LEU A 105 -39.35 28.63 -31.62
C LEU A 105 -38.79 27.57 -30.66
N GLY A 106 -39.61 26.59 -30.26
CA GLY A 106 -39.20 25.54 -29.33
C GLY A 106 -38.10 24.64 -29.90
N MET A 107 -38.16 24.31 -31.20
CA MET A 107 -37.09 23.53 -31.85
C MET A 107 -35.74 24.27 -31.84
N ARG A 108 -35.73 25.61 -32.01
CA ARG A 108 -34.49 26.40 -31.86
C ARG A 108 -33.93 26.38 -30.45
N GLU A 109 -34.77 26.43 -29.43
CA GLU A 109 -34.33 26.35 -28.04
C GLU A 109 -33.75 24.98 -27.69
N ILE A 110 -34.43 23.90 -28.12
CA ILE A 110 -33.94 22.54 -27.94
C ILE A 110 -32.62 22.34 -28.67
N GLN A 111 -32.48 22.85 -29.90
CA GLN A 111 -31.21 22.78 -30.63
C GLN A 111 -30.07 23.45 -29.86
N LYS A 112 -30.30 24.59 -29.22
CA LYS A 112 -29.30 25.24 -28.36
C LYS A 112 -28.93 24.39 -27.15
N LYS A 113 -29.92 23.78 -26.47
CA LYS A 113 -29.69 22.87 -25.33
C LYS A 113 -28.85 21.65 -25.75
N ILE A 114 -29.17 21.04 -26.89
CA ILE A 114 -28.43 19.88 -27.44
C ILE A 114 -26.98 20.24 -27.73
N ILE A 115 -26.72 21.36 -28.43
CA ILE A 115 -25.35 21.80 -28.76
C ILE A 115 -24.53 22.04 -27.48
N LEU A 116 -25.15 22.60 -26.43
CA LEU A 116 -24.46 22.85 -25.17
C LEU A 116 -24.07 21.54 -24.47
N ASN A 117 -24.99 20.57 -24.42
CA ASN A 117 -24.73 19.24 -23.84
C ASN A 117 -23.71 18.45 -24.66
N GLU A 118 -23.75 18.54 -25.99
CA GLU A 118 -22.78 17.89 -26.87
C GLU A 118 -21.36 18.40 -26.63
N LYS A 119 -21.18 19.72 -26.47
CA LYS A 119 -19.88 20.30 -26.07
C LYS A 119 -19.39 19.79 -24.72
N CYS A 120 -20.30 19.64 -23.74
CA CYS A 120 -19.97 19.09 -22.43
C CYS A 120 -19.46 17.64 -22.56
N VAL A 121 -20.19 16.77 -23.28
CA VAL A 121 -19.78 15.39 -23.54
C VAL A 121 -18.44 15.32 -24.27
N HIS A 122 -18.23 16.17 -25.26
CA HIS A 122 -16.94 16.22 -25.99
C HIS A 122 -15.78 16.56 -25.05
N SER A 123 -15.96 17.53 -24.15
CA SER A 123 -14.93 17.88 -23.17
C SER A 123 -14.58 16.74 -22.22
N LEU A 124 -15.56 15.94 -21.78
CA LEU A 124 -15.33 14.76 -20.95
C LEU A 124 -14.50 13.69 -21.68
N ILE A 125 -14.76 13.49 -22.98
CA ILE A 125 -14.03 12.53 -23.83
C ILE A 125 -12.59 13.03 -24.08
N GLU A 126 -12.42 14.29 -24.47
CA GLU A 126 -11.12 14.88 -24.81
C GLU A 126 -10.19 14.97 -23.60
N ASN A 127 -10.73 15.28 -22.41
CA ASN A 127 -9.94 15.33 -21.17
C ASN A 127 -9.49 13.96 -20.67
N LYS A 128 -9.84 12.86 -21.36
CA LYS A 128 -9.49 11.49 -20.96
C LYS A 128 -10.03 11.11 -19.56
N GLU A 129 -11.00 11.87 -19.03
CA GLU A 129 -11.60 11.63 -17.72
C GLU A 129 -12.36 10.30 -17.67
N ILE A 130 -12.74 9.78 -18.83
CA ILE A 130 -13.46 8.51 -19.01
C ILE A 130 -12.49 7.32 -19.24
N MET A 131 -11.16 7.54 -19.22
CA MET A 131 -10.22 6.43 -19.39
C MET A 131 -10.24 5.48 -18.19
N ASN A 132 -9.96 4.21 -18.46
CA ASN A 132 -9.83 3.19 -17.42
C ASN A 132 -8.77 3.61 -16.40
N VAL A 133 -9.16 3.68 -15.13
CA VAL A 133 -8.21 3.79 -14.02
C VAL A 133 -7.48 2.45 -13.91
N VAL A 134 -6.16 2.47 -14.08
CA VAL A 134 -5.31 1.30 -13.86
C VAL A 134 -4.44 1.57 -12.63
N ILE A 135 -4.59 0.74 -11.60
CA ILE A 135 -3.72 0.74 -10.44
C ILE A 135 -2.59 -0.25 -10.71
N GLU A 136 -1.36 0.24 -10.84
CA GLU A 136 -0.18 -0.60 -11.06
C GLU A 136 0.63 -0.74 -9.77
N TYR A 137 1.07 -1.96 -9.48
CA TYR A 137 2.05 -2.20 -8.44
C TYR A 137 3.45 -2.06 -9.02
N VAL A 138 4.18 -1.03 -8.56
CA VAL A 138 5.59 -0.82 -8.92
C VAL A 138 6.44 -1.02 -7.67
N VAL A 139 7.48 -1.84 -7.79
CA VAL A 139 8.46 -2.02 -6.71
C VAL A 139 9.29 -0.75 -6.61
N ASP A 140 9.14 -0.02 -5.51
CA ASP A 140 10.01 1.12 -5.22
C ASP A 140 11.41 0.61 -4.83
N GLY A 141 12.43 1.00 -5.61
CA GLY A 141 13.82 0.59 -5.39
C GLY A 141 14.46 1.24 -4.16
N THR A 142 13.78 2.17 -3.50
CA THR A 142 14.28 2.90 -2.32
C THR A 142 13.91 2.22 -1.01
N LEU A 143 14.16 0.93 -0.85
CA LEU A 143 13.95 0.22 0.42
C LEU A 143 15.29 -0.22 1.07
N PRO A 144 16.23 0.71 1.39
CA PRO A 144 17.62 0.35 1.68
C PRO A 144 17.82 -0.08 3.14
N ASP A 145 17.07 0.53 4.08
CA ASP A 145 17.30 0.36 5.51
C ASP A 145 16.82 -1.01 5.99
N PHE A 146 15.63 -1.44 5.58
CA PHE A 146 15.08 -2.76 5.91
C PHE A 146 15.90 -3.92 5.34
N LEU A 147 16.39 -3.78 4.10
CA LEU A 147 17.25 -4.79 3.48
C LEU A 147 18.58 -4.94 4.21
N THR A 148 19.06 -3.87 4.86
CA THR A 148 20.29 -3.90 5.66
C THR A 148 20.11 -4.74 6.93
N ASP A 149 19.00 -4.56 7.66
CA ASP A 149 18.69 -5.34 8.86
C ASP A 149 18.44 -6.82 8.54
N ILE A 150 17.75 -7.14 7.43
CA ILE A 150 17.59 -8.52 6.96
C ILE A 150 18.95 -9.12 6.59
N LYS A 151 19.80 -8.37 5.89
CA LYS A 151 21.11 -8.86 5.47
C LYS A 151 22.00 -9.17 6.67
N LEU A 152 21.96 -8.33 7.70
CA LEU A 152 22.63 -8.58 8.98
C LEU A 152 22.10 -9.87 9.63
N PHE A 153 20.78 -10.05 9.69
CA PHE A 153 20.15 -11.27 10.22
C PHE A 153 20.57 -12.53 9.46
N GLY A 154 20.59 -12.47 8.12
CA GLY A 154 21.02 -13.57 7.26
C GLY A 154 22.51 -13.91 7.33
N SER A 155 23.32 -13.04 7.96
CA SER A 155 24.78 -13.18 8.07
C SER A 155 25.25 -13.62 9.46
N ILE A 156 24.34 -13.93 10.39
CA ILE A 156 24.71 -14.36 11.75
C ILE A 156 25.27 -15.78 11.71
N ALA A 157 26.51 -15.94 12.20
CA ALA A 157 27.16 -17.24 12.38
C ALA A 157 27.60 -17.43 13.84
N VAL A 158 27.31 -18.59 14.41
CA VAL A 158 27.85 -19.00 15.72
C VAL A 158 29.19 -19.67 15.47
N THR A 159 30.26 -19.08 16.00
CA THR A 159 31.62 -19.64 15.92
C THR A 159 32.12 -19.98 17.32
N SER A 160 32.98 -20.98 17.42
CA SER A 160 33.74 -21.28 18.63
C SER A 160 35.23 -21.29 18.29
N SER A 161 36.04 -20.70 19.16
CA SER A 161 37.50 -20.81 19.12
C SER A 161 37.95 -21.46 20.43
N PRO A 162 38.73 -22.55 20.38
CA PRO A 162 39.19 -23.28 21.56
C PRO A 162 40.20 -22.51 22.42
#